data_AF-A0A9W8ZXW5-F1
#
_entry.id   AF-A0A9W8ZXW5-F1
#
_cell.length_a   1.000
_cell.length_b   1.000
_cell.length_c   1.000
_cell.angle_alpha   90.00
_cell.angle_beta   90.00
_cell.angle_gamma   90.00
#
_symmetry.space_group_name_H-M   'P 1'
#
loop_
_entity.id
_entity.type
_entity.pdbx_description
1 polymer ?
#
loop_
_entity_poly.entity_id
_entity_poly.type
_entity_poly.pdbx_seq_one_letter_code
_entity_poly.pdbx_strand_id
1 'polypeptide(L)'
;MEPYTNPRLDPENFKDGPLSTINPATRLRQMLARPGAIIAPGVYDGVSTRLAVEAGFHCLYQRFGGPNMIARTVTQYARVGVAGLHIEDQVQTKRCVSTEELVTRIRAAVLGRDSIPGGSDTVIIARTAEAQGLGLEEAIYRLKFASAAGADVLFLEGVRSKEDLEFTSGFTPNFTAKEAEALGVKIIIYPLITVIPTIHDSRYTSGSDVESVQGMGPKKFFQVMGLDDAIKLDAIAGATSLNSI
;
A
#
# COMPACT_ATOMS: atom_id res chain seq x y z
N MET A 1 15.97 21.01 -12.99
CA MET A 1 15.30 19.91 -13.72
C MET A 1 13.89 20.38 -13.98
N GLU A 2 13.38 20.29 -15.21
CA GLU A 2 11.97 20.57 -15.45
C GLU A 2 11.11 19.57 -14.68
N PRO A 3 10.08 20.02 -13.94
CA PRO A 3 9.18 19.12 -13.24
C PRO A 3 8.49 18.18 -14.22
N TYR A 4 8.42 16.89 -13.88
CA TYR A 4 7.59 15.94 -14.60
C TYR A 4 6.12 16.41 -14.59
N THR A 5 5.46 16.34 -15.75
CA THR A 5 4.03 16.59 -15.85
C THR A 5 3.38 15.53 -16.73
N ASN A 6 2.18 15.10 -16.33
CA ASN A 6 1.33 14.22 -17.13
C ASN A 6 -0.13 14.65 -16.94
N PRO A 7 -0.73 15.38 -17.90
CA PRO A 7 -2.07 15.96 -17.74
C PRO A 7 -3.16 14.92 -17.44
N ARG A 8 -2.98 13.66 -17.86
CA ARG A 8 -3.92 12.56 -17.56
C ARG A 8 -3.97 12.26 -16.06
N LEU A 9 -2.86 12.45 -15.37
CA LEU A 9 -2.68 12.13 -13.96
C LEU A 9 -2.92 13.32 -13.04
N ASP A 10 -3.40 14.44 -13.58
CA ASP A 10 -3.80 15.60 -12.79
C ASP A 10 -4.85 15.19 -11.73
N PRO A 11 -4.65 15.46 -10.42
CA PRO A 11 -5.61 15.16 -9.37
C PRO A 11 -7.03 15.67 -9.64
N GLU A 12 -7.19 16.79 -10.36
CA GLU A 12 -8.51 17.32 -10.72
C GLU A 12 -9.36 16.30 -11.50
N ASN A 13 -8.72 15.44 -12.31
CA ASN A 13 -9.40 14.42 -13.10
C ASN A 13 -10.02 13.29 -12.25
N PHE A 14 -9.72 13.22 -10.94
CA PHE A 14 -10.11 12.12 -10.07
C PHE A 14 -11.05 12.54 -8.92
N LYS A 15 -11.44 13.82 -8.85
CA LYS A 15 -12.27 14.35 -7.76
C LYS A 15 -13.71 13.87 -7.80
N ASP A 16 -14.27 13.70 -9.00
CA ASP A 16 -15.69 13.47 -9.19
C ASP A 16 -16.05 12.02 -9.55
N GLY A 17 -17.34 11.69 -9.44
CA GLY A 17 -17.91 10.40 -9.83
C GLY A 17 -17.68 9.26 -8.83
N PRO A 18 -18.25 8.08 -9.10
CA PRO A 18 -18.09 6.91 -8.23
C PRO A 18 -16.64 6.41 -8.24
N LEU A 19 -16.23 5.79 -7.12
CA LEU A 19 -14.96 5.10 -7.05
C LEU A 19 -14.93 3.95 -8.07
N SER A 20 -13.82 3.83 -8.80
CA SER A 20 -13.62 2.75 -9.76
C SER A 20 -13.76 1.39 -9.07
N THR A 21 -14.55 0.50 -9.67
CA THR A 21 -14.72 -0.89 -9.26
C THR A 21 -13.89 -1.86 -10.09
N ILE A 22 -13.33 -1.39 -11.21
CA ILE A 22 -12.61 -2.22 -12.19
C ILE A 22 -11.11 -1.96 -12.12
N ASN A 23 -10.68 -0.70 -11.94
CA ASN A 23 -9.28 -0.32 -11.94
C ASN A 23 -8.84 0.15 -10.53
N PRO A 24 -8.09 -0.66 -9.78
CA PRO A 24 -7.61 -0.32 -8.44
C PRO A 24 -6.72 0.92 -8.40
N ALA A 25 -5.92 1.16 -9.45
CA ALA A 25 -5.03 2.31 -9.51
C ALA A 25 -5.80 3.62 -9.72
N THR A 26 -6.81 3.61 -10.60
CA THR A 26 -7.77 4.72 -10.74
C THR A 26 -8.48 4.98 -9.41
N ARG A 27 -8.95 3.91 -8.74
CA ARG A 27 -9.61 4.00 -7.43
C ARG A 27 -8.72 4.68 -6.40
N LEU A 28 -7.44 4.29 -6.33
CA LEU A 28 -6.48 4.89 -5.40
C LEU A 28 -6.25 6.38 -5.71
N ARG A 29 -6.12 6.77 -6.99
CA ARG A 29 -6.03 8.19 -7.38
C ARG A 29 -7.25 8.99 -6.97
N GLN A 30 -8.45 8.44 -7.15
CA GLN A 30 -9.70 9.06 -6.69
C GLN A 30 -9.72 9.22 -5.17
N MET A 31 -9.30 8.22 -4.42
CA MET A 31 -9.20 8.33 -2.95
C MET A 31 -8.18 9.39 -2.52
N LEU A 32 -7.05 9.52 -3.23
CA LEU A 32 -6.02 10.52 -2.96
C LEU A 32 -6.47 11.95 -3.28
N ALA A 33 -7.21 12.14 -4.37
CA ALA A 33 -7.69 13.45 -4.81
C ALA A 33 -8.85 14.00 -3.96
N ARG A 34 -9.52 13.13 -3.20
CA ARG A 34 -10.70 13.48 -2.38
C ARG A 34 -10.33 13.72 -0.92
N PRO A 35 -11.17 14.41 -0.12
CA PRO A 35 -10.98 14.52 1.32
C PRO A 35 -10.92 13.15 2.00
N GLY A 36 -10.20 13.05 3.12
CA GLY A 36 -10.02 11.80 3.84
C GLY A 36 -8.57 11.30 3.82
N ALA A 37 -8.23 10.53 4.84
CA ALA A 37 -7.04 9.68 4.86
C ALA A 37 -7.38 8.25 4.45
N ILE A 38 -6.46 7.61 3.72
CA ILE A 38 -6.57 6.22 3.30
C ILE A 38 -5.87 5.36 4.35
N ILE A 39 -6.62 4.48 5.01
CA ILE A 39 -6.04 3.50 5.94
C ILE A 39 -5.78 2.21 5.17
N ALA A 40 -4.53 1.76 5.18
CA ALA A 40 -4.08 0.55 4.51
C ALA A 40 -3.36 -0.39 5.50
N PRO A 41 -4.07 -1.38 6.09
CA PRO A 41 -3.43 -2.37 6.95
C PRO A 41 -2.44 -3.22 6.17
N GLY A 42 -1.33 -3.56 6.82
CA GLY A 42 -0.34 -4.49 6.30
C GLY A 42 -0.90 -5.91 6.28
N VAL A 43 -0.84 -6.54 5.12
CA VAL A 43 -1.18 -7.95 4.88
C VAL A 43 0.06 -8.67 4.38
N TYR A 44 0.05 -10.01 4.36
CA TYR A 44 1.19 -10.80 3.89
C TYR A 44 0.81 -12.09 3.16
N ASP A 45 -0.45 -12.51 3.25
CA ASP A 45 -0.99 -13.71 2.61
C ASP A 45 -2.49 -13.54 2.29
N GLY A 46 -3.11 -14.59 1.74
CA GLY A 46 -4.54 -14.58 1.40
C GLY A 46 -5.46 -14.47 2.62
N VAL A 47 -5.06 -15.03 3.77
CA VAL A 47 -5.87 -15.01 5.00
C VAL A 47 -5.91 -13.61 5.59
N SER A 48 -4.75 -12.99 5.81
CA SER A 48 -4.63 -11.60 6.28
C SER A 48 -5.30 -10.61 5.33
N THR A 49 -5.20 -10.85 4.02
CA THR A 49 -5.95 -10.08 3.00
C THR A 49 -7.44 -10.15 3.22
N ARG A 50 -7.99 -11.35 3.38
CA ARG A 50 -9.43 -11.55 3.52
C ARG A 50 -9.97 -10.96 4.82
N LEU A 51 -9.25 -11.12 5.92
CA LEU A 51 -9.58 -10.50 7.20
C LEU A 51 -9.67 -8.97 7.10
N ALA A 52 -8.71 -8.34 6.41
CA ALA A 52 -8.73 -6.90 6.21
C ALA A 52 -9.91 -6.43 5.32
N VAL A 53 -10.25 -7.20 4.28
CA VAL A 53 -11.42 -6.89 3.44
C VAL A 53 -12.72 -7.02 4.22
N GLU A 54 -12.88 -8.06 5.05
CA GLU A 54 -14.08 -8.24 5.90
C GLU A 54 -14.21 -7.17 6.97
N ALA A 55 -13.09 -6.66 7.48
CA ALA A 55 -13.05 -5.50 8.37
C ALA A 55 -13.42 -4.18 7.67
N GLY A 56 -13.69 -4.20 6.36
CA GLY A 56 -14.15 -3.05 5.58
C GLY A 56 -13.03 -2.17 5.01
N PHE A 57 -11.77 -2.62 5.04
CA PHE A 57 -10.68 -1.84 4.44
C PHE A 57 -10.71 -1.92 2.92
N HIS A 58 -10.58 -0.76 2.27
CA HIS A 58 -10.63 -0.63 0.81
C HIS A 58 -9.26 -0.46 0.15
N CYS A 59 -8.20 -0.40 0.95
CA CYS A 59 -6.81 -0.35 0.51
C CYS A 59 -6.00 -1.24 1.44
N LEU A 60 -5.02 -1.97 0.91
CA LEU A 60 -4.17 -2.90 1.67
C LEU A 60 -2.71 -2.58 1.36
N TYR A 61 -1.84 -2.81 2.33
CA TYR A 61 -0.41 -2.59 2.19
C TYR A 61 0.35 -3.92 2.19
N GLN A 62 1.29 -4.06 1.27
CA GLN A 62 2.13 -5.24 1.16
C GLN A 62 3.56 -4.80 0.86
N ARG A 63 4.54 -5.41 1.54
CA ARG A 63 5.97 -5.16 1.30
C ARG A 63 6.59 -6.32 0.52
N PHE A 64 7.09 -6.04 -0.70
CA PHE A 64 7.86 -7.00 -1.48
C PHE A 64 9.00 -6.31 -2.26
N GLY A 65 10.06 -7.06 -2.55
CA GLY A 65 11.04 -6.74 -3.60
C GLY A 65 12.39 -6.18 -3.15
N GLY A 66 13.36 -6.27 -4.06
CA GLY A 66 14.65 -5.56 -4.05
C GLY A 66 14.76 -4.67 -5.31
N PRO A 67 15.79 -3.83 -5.43
CA PRO A 67 15.84 -2.73 -6.42
C PRO A 67 15.99 -3.18 -7.89
N ASN A 68 16.02 -4.47 -8.18
CA ASN A 68 16.39 -4.97 -9.50
C ASN A 68 15.20 -4.83 -10.48
N MET A 69 15.42 -4.11 -11.59
CA MET A 69 14.50 -3.96 -12.72
C MET A 69 13.20 -3.17 -12.43
N ILE A 70 13.31 -1.98 -11.85
CA ILE A 70 12.18 -1.12 -11.45
C ILE A 70 11.10 -0.95 -12.53
N ALA A 71 11.46 -0.58 -13.75
CA ALA A 71 10.47 -0.37 -14.82
C ALA A 71 9.68 -1.66 -15.15
N ARG A 72 10.36 -2.83 -15.12
CA ARG A 72 9.71 -4.13 -15.29
C ARG A 72 8.78 -4.44 -14.13
N THR A 73 9.19 -4.14 -12.90
CA THR A 73 8.34 -4.31 -11.72
C THR A 73 7.08 -3.46 -11.82
N VAL A 74 7.19 -2.18 -12.19
CA VAL A 74 6.02 -1.29 -12.37
C VAL A 74 5.06 -1.85 -13.42
N THR A 75 5.57 -2.26 -14.58
CA THR A 75 4.72 -2.80 -15.65
C THR A 75 4.05 -4.12 -15.26
N GLN A 76 4.75 -5.00 -14.53
CA GLN A 76 4.16 -6.24 -14.01
C GLN A 76 3.12 -5.97 -12.92
N TYR A 77 3.39 -5.05 -12.00
CA TYR A 77 2.49 -4.70 -10.91
C TYR A 77 1.20 -4.06 -11.44
N ALA A 78 1.32 -3.16 -12.42
CA ALA A 78 0.16 -2.58 -13.10
C ALA A 78 -0.71 -3.66 -13.77
N ARG A 79 -0.10 -4.66 -14.43
CA ARG A 79 -0.81 -5.75 -15.12
C ARG A 79 -1.58 -6.67 -14.17
N VAL A 80 -1.07 -6.90 -12.97
CA VAL A 80 -1.75 -7.74 -11.97
C VAL A 80 -2.72 -6.94 -11.08
N GLY A 81 -2.93 -5.65 -11.38
CA GLY A 81 -3.92 -4.82 -10.69
C GLY A 81 -3.42 -4.15 -9.40
N VAL A 82 -2.11 -4.05 -9.18
CA VAL A 82 -1.57 -3.29 -8.04
C VAL A 82 -1.84 -1.80 -8.26
N ALA A 83 -2.51 -1.18 -7.28
CA ALA A 83 -2.93 0.21 -7.36
C ALA A 83 -1.76 1.22 -7.29
N GLY A 84 -0.73 0.90 -6.51
CA GLY A 84 0.45 1.72 -6.35
C GLY A 84 1.58 0.98 -5.66
N LEU A 85 2.78 1.54 -5.74
CA LEU A 85 3.98 0.99 -5.13
C LEU A 85 4.88 2.11 -4.62
N HIS A 86 5.63 1.83 -3.56
CA HIS A 86 6.67 2.74 -3.08
C HIS A 86 8.06 2.26 -3.49
N ILE A 87 8.92 3.21 -3.84
CA ILE A 87 10.33 3.01 -4.18
C ILE A 87 11.16 3.71 -3.11
N GLU A 88 12.03 2.96 -2.44
CA GLU A 88 12.88 3.46 -1.36
C GLU A 88 14.29 3.85 -1.83
N ASP A 89 14.92 4.75 -1.08
CA ASP A 89 16.33 5.14 -1.20
C ASP A 89 17.30 4.17 -0.51
N GLN A 90 16.84 2.96 -0.20
CA GLN A 90 17.67 1.89 0.34
C GLN A 90 17.91 0.81 -0.72
N VAL A 91 19.10 0.20 -0.70
CA VAL A 91 19.31 -1.12 -1.34
C VAL A 91 18.74 -2.22 -0.44
N GLN A 92 18.66 -3.44 -0.96
CA GLN A 92 18.12 -4.60 -0.22
C GLN A 92 18.84 -4.84 1.12
N THR A 93 20.15 -4.54 1.20
CA THR A 93 20.96 -4.62 2.44
C THR A 93 20.78 -3.41 3.37
N LYS A 94 19.74 -2.58 3.15
CA LYS A 94 19.38 -1.43 3.99
C LYS A 94 20.38 -0.28 4.05
N ARG A 95 21.31 -0.24 3.09
CA ARG A 95 22.19 0.91 2.88
C ARG A 95 21.51 1.96 2.01
N CYS A 96 21.58 3.23 2.43
CA CYS A 96 21.12 4.37 1.67
C CYS A 96 21.88 4.56 0.35
N VAL A 97 21.18 4.99 -0.70
CA VAL A 97 21.76 5.46 -1.97
C VAL A 97 21.79 6.98 -2.06
N SER A 98 22.50 7.49 -3.06
CA SER A 98 22.52 8.95 -3.29
C SER A 98 21.16 9.47 -3.75
N THR A 99 20.95 10.78 -3.61
CA THR A 99 19.74 11.46 -4.09
C THR A 99 19.55 11.28 -5.60
N GLU A 100 20.64 11.32 -6.38
CA GLU A 100 20.64 11.10 -7.82
C GLU A 100 20.17 9.69 -8.18
N GLU A 101 20.58 8.69 -7.39
CA GLU A 101 20.13 7.32 -7.59
C GLU A 101 18.64 7.17 -7.25
N LEU A 102 18.16 7.75 -6.15
CA LEU A 102 16.71 7.78 -5.84
C LEU A 102 15.92 8.41 -6.99
N VAL A 103 16.35 9.56 -7.48
CA VAL A 103 15.71 10.25 -8.62
C VAL A 103 15.70 9.37 -9.87
N THR A 104 16.81 8.70 -10.15
CA THR A 104 16.91 7.77 -11.29
C THR A 104 15.94 6.61 -11.17
N ARG A 105 15.79 6.05 -9.96
CA ARG A 105 14.83 4.98 -9.65
C ARG A 105 13.39 5.45 -9.85
N ILE A 106 13.03 6.63 -9.35
CA ILE A 106 11.70 7.22 -9.53
C ILE A 106 11.41 7.47 -11.02
N ARG A 107 12.36 8.05 -11.75
CA ARG A 107 12.21 8.29 -13.19
C ARG A 107 12.02 6.98 -13.96
N ALA A 108 12.77 5.93 -13.60
CA ALA A 108 12.59 4.60 -14.20
C ALA A 108 11.19 4.02 -13.91
N ALA A 109 10.65 4.25 -12.71
CA ALA A 109 9.30 3.83 -12.36
C ALA A 109 8.23 4.58 -13.17
N VAL A 110 8.36 5.91 -13.28
CA VAL A 110 7.49 6.78 -14.07
C VAL A 110 7.51 6.39 -15.55
N LEU A 111 8.70 6.21 -16.14
CA LEU A 111 8.84 5.74 -17.52
C LEU A 111 8.22 4.36 -17.72
N GLY A 112 8.39 3.45 -16.75
CA GLY A 112 7.77 2.13 -16.77
C GLY A 112 6.24 2.22 -16.84
N ARG A 113 5.62 3.05 -15.97
CA ARG A 113 4.18 3.31 -15.97
C ARG A 113 3.71 3.91 -17.29
N ASP A 114 4.38 4.96 -17.75
CA ASP A 114 3.94 5.75 -18.91
C ASP A 114 4.14 5.00 -20.24
N SER A 115 5.03 4.00 -20.27
CA SER A 115 5.23 3.12 -21.42
C SER A 115 4.12 2.08 -21.64
N ILE A 116 3.18 1.95 -20.70
CA ILE A 116 2.09 0.96 -20.78
C ILE A 116 1.08 1.40 -21.86
N PRO A 117 0.80 0.58 -22.89
CA PRO A 117 -0.21 0.90 -23.89
C PRO A 117 -1.59 1.14 -23.27
N GLY A 118 -2.26 2.20 -23.67
CA GLY A 118 -3.54 2.64 -23.07
C GLY A 118 -3.38 3.47 -21.79
N GLY A 119 -2.15 3.66 -21.31
CA GLY A 119 -1.84 4.40 -20.08
C GLY A 119 -2.07 3.56 -18.82
N SER A 120 -1.45 4.00 -17.72
CA SER A 120 -1.64 3.37 -16.41
C SER A 120 -1.79 4.41 -15.30
N ASP A 121 -2.77 4.19 -14.44
CA ASP A 121 -3.01 5.01 -13.25
C ASP A 121 -2.15 4.59 -12.06
N THR A 122 -1.20 3.64 -12.21
CA THR A 122 -0.37 3.18 -11.09
C THR A 122 0.25 4.37 -10.35
N VAL A 123 0.03 4.41 -9.03
CA VAL A 123 0.56 5.45 -8.15
C VAL A 123 2.00 5.12 -7.79
N ILE A 124 2.91 6.04 -8.07
CA ILE A 124 4.34 5.93 -7.74
C ILE A 124 4.61 6.74 -6.47
N ILE A 125 4.97 6.04 -5.40
CA ILE A 125 5.26 6.64 -4.09
C ILE A 125 6.78 6.69 -3.91
N ALA A 126 7.34 7.85 -3.60
CA ALA A 126 8.75 7.96 -3.24
C ALA A 126 8.92 7.87 -1.72
N ARG A 127 9.75 6.93 -1.25
CA ARG A 127 10.03 6.74 0.17
C ARG A 127 11.48 7.09 0.49
N THR A 128 11.70 7.84 1.57
CA THR A 128 13.02 8.03 2.18
C THR A 128 13.01 7.63 3.64
N ALA A 129 14.00 6.84 4.06
CA ALA A 129 14.15 6.39 5.46
C ALA A 129 15.23 7.16 6.22
N GLU A 130 15.83 8.17 5.59
CA GLU A 130 17.10 8.75 6.03
C GLU A 130 16.94 10.02 6.86
N ALA A 131 15.72 10.35 7.31
CA ALA A 131 15.53 11.44 8.26
C ALA A 131 16.37 11.20 9.55
N GLN A 132 16.56 9.93 9.92
CA GLN A 132 17.36 9.54 11.08
C GLN A 132 18.88 9.57 10.83
N GLY A 133 19.31 9.31 9.61
CA GLY A 133 20.74 9.23 9.26
C GLY A 133 21.31 10.56 8.79
N LEU A 134 20.59 11.26 7.92
CA LEU A 134 21.02 12.49 7.24
C LEU A 134 20.32 13.76 7.74
N GLY A 135 19.27 13.61 8.54
CA GLY A 135 18.45 14.71 9.04
C GLY A 135 17.21 14.98 8.19
N LEU A 136 16.24 15.69 8.80
CA LEU A 136 14.94 15.96 8.19
C LEU A 136 15.03 16.82 6.93
N GLU A 137 15.89 17.85 6.93
CA GLU A 137 16.04 18.75 5.78
C GLU A 137 16.51 18.01 4.53
N GLU A 138 17.49 17.11 4.66
CA GLU A 138 17.99 16.29 3.56
C GLU A 138 16.93 15.29 3.07
N ALA A 139 16.15 14.72 3.98
CA ALA A 139 15.04 13.84 3.62
C ALA A 139 13.95 14.58 2.82
N ILE A 140 13.58 15.80 3.25
CA ILE A 140 12.65 16.67 2.52
C ILE A 140 13.24 17.05 1.16
N TYR A 141 14.53 17.40 1.11
CA TYR A 141 15.23 17.74 -0.13
C TYR A 141 15.12 16.58 -1.13
N ARG A 142 15.46 15.35 -0.72
CA ARG A 142 15.30 14.14 -1.54
C ARG A 142 13.89 13.94 -2.07
N LEU A 143 12.88 14.11 -1.22
CA LEU A 143 11.49 13.96 -1.61
C LEU A 143 11.02 15.06 -2.60
N LYS A 144 11.53 16.29 -2.50
CA LYS A 144 11.27 17.34 -3.49
C LYS A 144 11.83 16.96 -4.87
N PHE A 145 13.04 16.39 -4.93
CA PHE A 145 13.59 15.91 -6.20
C PHE A 145 12.84 14.69 -6.75
N ALA A 146 12.41 13.78 -5.88
CA ALA A 146 11.56 12.67 -6.29
C ALA A 146 10.20 13.14 -6.83
N SER A 147 9.60 14.17 -6.22
CA SER A 147 8.39 14.82 -6.72
C SER A 147 8.63 15.42 -8.11
N ALA A 148 9.71 16.19 -8.29
CA ALA A 148 10.08 16.74 -9.59
C ALA A 148 10.36 15.65 -10.65
N ALA A 149 10.76 14.45 -10.23
CA ALA A 149 10.96 13.29 -11.11
C ALA A 149 9.66 12.53 -11.45
N GLY A 150 8.53 12.89 -10.84
CA GLY A 150 7.19 12.36 -11.15
C GLY A 150 6.59 11.41 -10.13
N ALA A 151 7.11 11.38 -8.89
CA ALA A 151 6.44 10.70 -7.80
C ALA A 151 5.09 11.37 -7.48
N ASP A 152 4.04 10.56 -7.33
CA ASP A 152 2.67 11.00 -7.04
C ASP A 152 2.45 11.25 -5.54
N VAL A 153 3.15 10.50 -4.68
CA VAL A 153 3.06 10.58 -3.22
C VAL A 153 4.46 10.55 -2.62
N LEU A 154 4.67 11.32 -1.56
CA LEU A 154 5.93 11.39 -0.82
C LEU A 154 5.75 10.74 0.54
N PHE A 155 6.64 9.81 0.88
CA PHE A 155 6.65 9.07 2.12
C PHE A 155 7.96 9.34 2.84
N LEU A 156 7.89 10.15 3.90
CA LEU A 156 8.99 10.32 4.83
C LEU A 156 8.90 9.24 5.91
N GLU A 157 9.97 8.52 6.15
CA GLU A 157 10.10 7.65 7.31
C GLU A 157 11.14 8.28 8.25
N GLY A 158 10.77 8.48 9.50
CA GLY A 158 11.65 8.98 10.56
C GLY A 158 11.25 10.27 11.30
N VAL A 159 10.13 10.95 10.97
CA VAL A 159 9.43 12.01 11.76
C VAL A 159 9.33 11.66 13.26
N ARG A 160 9.58 12.63 14.15
CA ARG A 160 9.58 12.40 15.60
C ARG A 160 8.64 13.33 16.35
N SER A 161 8.26 14.45 15.75
CA SER A 161 7.35 15.42 16.38
C SER A 161 6.22 15.86 15.44
N LYS A 162 5.26 16.62 15.98
CA LYS A 162 4.23 17.28 15.18
C LYS A 162 4.82 18.37 14.28
N GLU A 163 5.90 19.04 14.70
CA GLU A 163 6.56 20.06 13.88
C GLU A 163 7.18 19.47 12.61
N ASP A 164 7.68 18.23 12.67
CA ASP A 164 8.22 17.51 11.50
C ASP A 164 7.15 17.22 10.42
N LEU A 165 5.86 17.23 10.80
CA LEU A 165 4.73 16.95 9.92
C LEU A 165 4.27 18.16 9.09
N GLU A 166 4.74 19.38 9.40
CA GLU A 166 4.40 20.57 8.60
C GLU A 166 4.98 20.53 7.17
N PHE A 167 5.97 19.66 6.91
CA PHE A 167 6.56 19.51 5.57
C PHE A 167 6.46 18.11 4.95
N THR A 168 6.37 17.01 5.70
CA THR A 168 6.23 15.65 5.13
C THR A 168 5.84 14.60 6.20
N SER A 169 5.16 13.53 5.79
CA SER A 169 4.59 12.49 6.64
C SER A 169 5.49 11.26 6.89
N GLY A 170 5.93 11.04 8.14
CA GLY A 170 6.05 9.68 8.73
C GLY A 170 7.26 9.34 9.62
N PHE A 171 6.99 8.48 10.62
CA PHE A 171 7.55 8.19 11.97
C PHE A 171 6.90 9.05 13.04
N THR A 172 6.44 8.36 14.05
CA THR A 172 5.09 8.63 14.52
C THR A 172 5.15 8.34 16.01
N PRO A 173 5.03 9.35 16.89
CA PRO A 173 4.28 9.17 18.13
C PRO A 173 3.02 8.33 17.85
N ASN A 174 2.43 7.62 18.82
CA ASN A 174 1.19 6.86 18.57
C ASN A 174 0.02 7.82 18.21
N PHE A 175 0.00 8.36 17.00
CA PHE A 175 -1.09 9.13 16.44
C PHE A 175 -2.16 8.14 16.04
N THR A 176 -3.37 8.44 16.46
CA THR A 176 -4.57 7.85 15.88
C THR A 176 -4.68 8.24 14.40
N ALA A 177 -5.40 7.45 13.62
CA ALA A 177 -5.61 7.78 12.20
C ALA A 177 -6.24 9.17 12.01
N LYS A 178 -7.11 9.59 12.95
CA LYS A 178 -7.74 10.91 12.96
C LYS A 178 -6.74 12.05 13.18
N GLU A 179 -5.76 11.86 14.05
CA GLU A 179 -4.72 12.88 14.29
C GLU A 179 -3.81 13.01 13.07
N ALA A 180 -3.42 11.91 12.45
CA ALA A 180 -2.63 11.94 11.23
C ALA A 180 -3.39 12.61 10.08
N GLU A 181 -4.67 12.30 9.91
CA GLU A 181 -5.55 12.95 8.93
C GLU A 181 -5.67 14.46 9.17
N ALA A 182 -5.84 14.89 10.43
CA ALA A 182 -5.91 16.31 10.79
C ALA A 182 -4.61 17.07 10.47
N LEU A 183 -3.49 16.36 10.37
CA LEU A 183 -2.18 16.90 9.98
C LEU A 183 -1.95 16.83 8.46
N GLY A 184 -2.98 16.48 7.67
CA GLY A 184 -2.92 16.45 6.21
C GLY A 184 -2.37 15.16 5.61
N VAL A 185 -2.14 14.12 6.41
CA VAL A 185 -1.65 12.83 5.91
C VAL A 185 -2.73 12.14 5.07
N LYS A 186 -2.37 11.76 3.84
CA LYS A 186 -3.31 11.13 2.88
C LYS A 186 -3.31 9.61 2.91
N ILE A 187 -2.20 8.97 3.31
CA ILE A 187 -2.10 7.51 3.42
C ILE A 187 -1.50 7.16 4.78
N ILE A 188 -2.15 6.24 5.48
CA ILE A 188 -1.74 5.72 6.77
C ILE A 188 -1.61 4.20 6.62
N ILE A 189 -0.40 3.69 6.80
CA ILE A 189 -0.12 2.25 6.71
C ILE A 189 0.13 1.68 8.10
N TYR A 190 -0.34 0.45 8.34
CA TYR A 190 -0.05 -0.32 9.56
C TYR A 190 0.66 -1.63 9.20
N PRO A 191 1.98 -1.62 8.93
CA PRO A 191 2.66 -2.72 8.23
C PRO A 191 2.58 -4.09 8.91
N LEU A 192 2.49 -4.11 10.23
CA LEU A 192 2.59 -5.33 11.04
C LEU A 192 1.29 -5.65 11.81
N ILE A 193 0.18 -4.96 11.50
CA ILE A 193 -1.07 -5.08 12.27
C ILE A 193 -1.70 -6.47 12.19
N THR A 194 -1.39 -7.24 11.15
CA THR A 194 -1.84 -8.63 11.01
C THR A 194 -0.81 -9.62 11.56
N VAL A 195 0.49 -9.36 11.40
CA VAL A 195 1.57 -10.30 11.77
C VAL A 195 1.82 -10.35 13.28
N ILE A 196 1.89 -9.19 13.95
CA ILE A 196 2.24 -9.14 15.38
C ILE A 196 1.21 -9.90 16.22
N PRO A 197 -0.12 -9.70 16.07
CA PRO A 197 -1.11 -10.49 16.79
C PRO A 197 -0.95 -11.99 16.55
N THR A 198 -0.74 -12.40 15.29
CA THR A 198 -0.51 -13.81 14.95
C THR A 198 0.69 -14.40 15.70
N ILE A 199 1.80 -13.67 15.81
CA ILE A 199 3.00 -14.14 16.55
C ILE A 199 2.71 -14.30 18.05
N HIS A 200 1.85 -13.47 18.64
CA HIS A 200 1.48 -13.58 20.05
C HIS A 200 0.56 -14.78 20.27
N ASP A 201 -0.44 -14.96 19.42
CA ASP A 201 -1.46 -16.00 19.57
C ASP A 201 -0.98 -17.39 19.12
N SER A 202 0.01 -17.47 18.21
CA SER A 202 0.52 -18.74 17.67
C SER A 202 1.54 -19.45 18.57
N ARG A 203 1.83 -18.94 19.77
CA ARG A 203 2.78 -19.56 20.72
C ARG A 203 2.08 -20.67 21.50
N TYR A 204 1.98 -21.85 20.91
CA TYR A 204 1.39 -23.02 21.55
C TYR A 204 2.25 -23.53 22.72
N THR A 205 1.66 -23.63 23.91
CA THR A 205 2.32 -24.18 25.11
C THR A 205 1.77 -25.54 25.53
N SER A 206 0.58 -25.95 25.04
CA SER A 206 -0.19 -27.08 25.58
C SER A 206 -0.58 -28.18 24.58
N GLY A 207 -0.21 -28.07 23.30
CA GLY A 207 -0.54 -29.09 22.28
C GLY A 207 -2.02 -29.12 21.84
N SER A 208 -2.83 -28.14 22.27
CA SER A 208 -4.22 -27.94 21.85
C SER A 208 -4.45 -26.46 21.53
N ASP A 209 -5.36 -26.18 20.59
CA ASP A 209 -5.73 -24.87 20.10
C ASP A 209 -7.13 -24.42 20.56
N VAL A 210 -7.82 -25.20 21.42
CA VAL A 210 -9.23 -24.99 21.76
C VAL A 210 -9.52 -23.58 22.32
N GLU A 211 -8.63 -23.03 23.13
CA GLU A 211 -8.78 -21.67 23.67
C GLU A 211 -8.45 -20.59 22.63
N SER A 212 -7.43 -20.82 21.79
CA SER A 212 -6.98 -19.83 20.80
C SER A 212 -7.92 -19.71 19.61
N VAL A 213 -8.62 -20.78 19.23
CA VAL A 213 -9.61 -20.75 18.14
C VAL A 213 -10.92 -20.09 18.54
N GLN A 214 -11.17 -19.85 19.84
CA GLN A 214 -12.39 -19.20 20.35
C GLN A 214 -13.70 -19.77 19.74
N GLY A 215 -13.76 -21.10 19.57
CA GLY A 215 -14.91 -21.79 18.97
C GLY A 215 -15.02 -21.68 17.45
N MET A 216 -14.01 -21.16 16.75
CA MET A 216 -13.94 -21.17 15.29
C MET A 216 -13.58 -22.57 14.78
N GLY A 217 -14.57 -23.28 14.24
CA GLY A 217 -14.35 -24.54 13.52
C GLY A 217 -13.97 -24.34 12.04
N PRO A 218 -13.58 -25.42 11.33
CA PRO A 218 -13.13 -25.36 9.94
C PRO A 218 -14.13 -24.70 8.97
N LYS A 219 -15.44 -24.95 9.13
CA LYS A 219 -16.47 -24.34 8.27
C LYS A 219 -16.46 -22.82 8.37
N LYS A 220 -16.37 -22.27 9.59
CA LYS A 220 -16.35 -20.82 9.82
C LYS A 220 -15.08 -20.18 9.26
N PHE A 221 -13.94 -20.88 9.36
CA PHE A 221 -12.71 -20.46 8.68
C PHE A 221 -12.89 -20.40 7.15
N PHE A 222 -13.46 -21.43 6.54
CA PHE A 222 -13.70 -21.42 5.09
C PHE A 222 -14.71 -20.36 4.65
N GLN A 223 -15.71 -20.05 5.48
CA GLN A 223 -16.64 -18.94 5.23
C GLN A 223 -15.92 -17.60 5.18
N VAL A 224 -15.02 -17.33 6.14
CA VAL A 224 -14.12 -16.16 6.07
C VAL A 224 -13.37 -16.18 4.74
N MET A 225 -12.82 -17.32 4.33
CA MET A 225 -12.11 -17.47 3.06
C MET A 225 -12.98 -17.44 1.79
N GLY A 226 -14.28 -17.15 1.90
CA GLY A 226 -15.18 -16.96 0.76
C GLY A 226 -15.92 -18.21 0.29
N LEU A 227 -16.08 -19.22 1.16
CA LEU A 227 -16.82 -20.45 0.84
C LEU A 227 -18.22 -20.18 0.29
N ASP A 228 -18.96 -19.25 0.88
CA ASP A 228 -20.35 -18.98 0.48
C ASP A 228 -20.45 -18.44 -0.96
N ASP A 229 -19.45 -17.66 -1.40
CA ASP A 229 -19.40 -17.16 -2.77
C ASP A 229 -18.98 -18.26 -3.76
N ALA A 230 -18.07 -19.14 -3.35
CA ALA A 230 -17.71 -20.33 -4.12
C ALA A 230 -18.90 -21.28 -4.32
N ILE A 231 -19.70 -21.51 -3.27
CA ILE A 231 -20.94 -22.32 -3.35
C ILE A 231 -21.93 -21.71 -4.34
N LYS A 232 -22.17 -20.40 -4.26
CA LYS A 232 -23.07 -19.71 -5.20
C LYS A 232 -22.59 -19.83 -6.64
N LEU A 233 -21.29 -19.67 -6.89
CA LEU A 233 -20.72 -19.79 -8.22
C LEU A 233 -20.81 -21.22 -8.77
N ASP A 234 -20.54 -22.24 -7.94
CA ASP A 234 -20.69 -23.66 -8.30
C ASP A 234 -22.14 -24.00 -8.67
N ALA A 235 -23.10 -23.51 -7.88
CA ALA A 235 -24.52 -23.69 -8.15
C ALA A 235 -24.98 -23.01 -9.45
N ILE A 236 -24.50 -21.78 -9.74
CA ILE A 236 -24.78 -21.08 -11.00
C ILE A 236 -24.19 -21.85 -12.19
N ALA A 237 -23.03 -22.49 -12.02
CA ALA A 237 -22.41 -23.34 -13.03
C ALA A 237 -23.14 -24.69 -13.23
N GLY A 238 -24.18 -24.97 -12.42
CA GLY A 238 -24.97 -26.21 -12.49
C GLY A 238 -24.33 -27.39 -11.76
N ALA A 239 -23.28 -27.16 -10.98
CA ALA A 239 -22.65 -28.19 -10.16
C ALA A 239 -23.39 -28.33 -8.81
N THR A 240 -23.33 -29.54 -8.26
CA THR A 240 -23.96 -29.90 -6.98
C THR A 240 -22.94 -30.34 -5.94
N SER A 241 -21.65 -30.16 -6.24
CA SER A 241 -20.55 -30.72 -5.46
C SER A 241 -20.45 -30.12 -4.06
N LEU A 242 -20.96 -28.90 -3.88
CA LEU A 242 -20.93 -28.17 -2.61
C LEU A 242 -22.30 -28.10 -1.90
N ASN A 243 -23.33 -28.79 -2.40
CA ASN A 243 -24.70 -28.70 -1.87
C ASN A 243 -24.87 -29.24 -0.44
N SER A 244 -23.90 -30.02 0.06
CA SER A 244 -23.96 -30.69 1.37
C SER A 244 -22.95 -30.17 2.39
N ILE A 245 -22.30 -29.02 2.14
CA ILE A 245 -21.21 -28.46 2.96
C ILE A 245 -21.73 -27.49 4.04
#